data_AF-A0AAV0LIL7-F1
#
_entry.id   AF-A0AAV0LIL7-F1
#
_cell.length_a   1.000
_cell.length_b   1.000
_cell.length_c   1.000
_cell.angle_alpha   90.00
_cell.angle_beta   90.00
_cell.angle_gamma   90.00
#
_symmetry.space_group_name_H-M   'P 1'
#
loop_
_entity.id
_entity.type
_entity.pdbx_description
1 polymer ?
#
loop_
_entity_poly.entity_id
_entity_poly.type
_entity_poly.pdbx_seq_one_letter_code
_entity_poly.pdbx_strand_id
1 'polypeptide(L)'
;MNISIGTPPFPILAVADTGSDVVWTQCKPCSSCYDQDAPIFDPAASSSYKTVPCSSNACSSLQAEGAYCSSTDAVCHYKVGYGDRSHTYGDLALDTVTLVPSDFFAQLSDAVDSQVVGGEKARDPQDFLSLCYVADYSRLQVPPITFNFQGADVELTRDNAFVQVSDTVTCLAFYGSDDASIYGNVAQQNFLIGYDLQKGTVSFKPTDCATN
;
A
#
# COMPACT_ATOMS: atom_id res chain seq x y z
N MET A 1 8.92 -16.91 -1.13
CA MET A 1 9.42 -15.82 -1.99
C MET A 1 10.03 -14.74 -1.11
N ASN A 2 11.08 -14.04 -1.57
CA ASN A 2 11.63 -12.91 -0.83
C ASN A 2 11.02 -11.62 -1.38
N ILE A 3 10.39 -10.85 -0.50
CA ILE A 3 9.91 -9.50 -0.78
C ILE A 3 10.59 -8.54 0.20
N SER A 4 10.38 -7.23 0.04
CA SER A 4 10.82 -6.24 1.03
C SER A 4 9.70 -5.27 1.32
N ILE A 5 9.56 -4.89 2.58
CA ILE A 5 8.58 -3.91 3.05
C ILE A 5 9.28 -2.88 3.93
N GLY A 6 8.65 -1.72 4.12
CA GLY A 6 9.17 -0.68 4.99
C GLY A 6 10.26 0.19 4.38
N THR A 7 10.57 1.28 5.08
CA THR A 7 11.62 2.24 4.71
C THR A 7 12.53 2.50 5.90
N PRO A 8 13.82 2.12 5.87
CA PRO A 8 14.51 1.46 4.75
C PRO A 8 13.97 0.04 4.46
N PRO A 9 14.20 -0.51 3.25
CA PRO A 9 13.68 -1.81 2.85
C PRO A 9 14.09 -2.93 3.81
N PHE A 10 13.10 -3.63 4.38
CA PHE A 10 13.30 -4.77 5.25
C PHE A 10 12.89 -6.07 4.55
N PRO A 11 13.78 -7.07 4.42
CA PRO A 11 13.49 -8.30 3.69
C PRO A 11 12.52 -9.20 4.47
N ILE A 12 11.50 -9.71 3.78
CA ILE A 12 10.49 -10.65 4.30
C ILE A 12 10.49 -11.91 3.46
N LEU A 13 10.49 -13.06 4.13
CA LEU A 13 10.20 -14.35 3.51
C LEU A 13 8.69 -14.57 3.53
N ALA A 14 8.05 -14.46 2.37
CA ALA A 14 6.60 -14.61 2.21
C ALA A 14 6.22 -15.94 1.55
N VAL A 15 5.02 -16.42 1.85
CA VAL A 15 4.35 -17.51 1.14
C VAL A 15 3.29 -16.88 0.23
N ALA A 16 3.23 -17.31 -1.02
CA ALA A 16 2.18 -16.90 -1.94
C ALA A 16 0.91 -17.72 -1.64
N ASP A 17 -0.02 -17.12 -0.90
CA ASP A 17 -1.31 -17.70 -0.57
C ASP A 17 -2.41 -17.01 -1.38
N THR A 18 -3.04 -17.76 -2.28
CA THR A 18 -4.15 -17.26 -3.12
C THR A 18 -5.52 -17.52 -2.48
N GLY A 19 -5.56 -18.03 -1.25
CA GLY A 19 -6.79 -18.38 -0.53
C GLY A 19 -7.26 -17.36 0.50
N SER A 20 -6.60 -16.19 0.59
CA SER A 20 -6.94 -15.12 1.55
C SER A 20 -6.71 -13.72 0.97
N ASP A 21 -7.46 -12.73 1.44
CA ASP A 21 -7.43 -11.35 0.90
C ASP A 21 -6.36 -10.44 1.53
N VAL A 22 -5.75 -10.83 2.64
CA VAL A 22 -4.79 -10.00 3.39
C VAL A 22 -3.38 -10.57 3.30
N VAL A 23 -2.41 -9.71 2.93
CA VAL A 23 -0.98 -10.00 3.09
C VAL A 23 -0.56 -9.61 4.51
N TRP A 24 0.06 -10.53 5.24
CA TRP A 24 0.49 -10.28 6.61
C TRP A 24 1.90 -10.81 6.90
N THR A 25 2.56 -10.21 7.89
CA THR A 25 3.85 -10.62 8.43
C THR A 25 3.86 -10.44 9.95
N GLN A 26 4.73 -11.17 10.66
CA GLN A 26 4.94 -10.95 12.09
C GLN A 26 5.69 -9.64 12.31
N CYS A 27 5.21 -8.83 13.27
CA CYS A 27 5.74 -7.53 13.62
C CYS A 27 6.18 -7.49 15.09
N LYS A 28 7.16 -6.64 15.41
CA LYS A 28 7.53 -6.34 16.79
C LYS A 28 6.56 -5.30 17.40
N PRO A 29 6.23 -5.41 18.70
CA PRO A 29 6.52 -6.53 19.59
C PRO A 29 5.62 -7.74 19.28
N CYS A 30 6.22 -8.94 19.26
CA CYS A 30 5.52 -10.18 18.98
C CYS A 30 5.19 -10.88 20.31
N SER A 31 3.94 -10.74 20.79
CA SER A 31 3.52 -11.30 22.09
C SER A 31 2.97 -12.73 21.97
N SER A 32 2.33 -13.07 20.87
CA SER A 32 1.69 -14.38 20.62
C SER A 32 1.95 -14.81 19.18
N CYS A 33 3.21 -15.13 18.90
CA CYS A 33 3.76 -15.32 17.56
C CYS A 33 4.36 -16.73 17.42
N TYR A 34 4.42 -17.24 16.19
CA TYR A 34 5.10 -18.49 15.91
C TYR A 34 6.60 -18.24 15.74
N ASP A 35 7.41 -19.26 16.05
CA ASP A 35 8.85 -19.18 15.86
C ASP A 35 9.18 -19.14 14.37
N GLN A 36 9.85 -18.06 13.94
CA GLN A 36 10.35 -17.92 12.58
C GLN A 36 11.86 -17.67 12.59
N ASP A 37 12.59 -18.27 11.65
CA ASP A 37 14.02 -18.05 11.45
C ASP A 37 14.30 -16.67 10.83
N ALA A 38 13.35 -16.16 10.04
CA ALA A 38 13.48 -14.88 9.37
C ALA A 38 13.33 -13.71 10.37
N PRO A 39 14.04 -12.59 10.17
CA PRO A 39 13.87 -11.39 10.99
C PRO A 39 12.41 -10.93 11.07
N ILE A 40 11.95 -10.57 12.28
CA ILE A 40 10.61 -10.00 12.51
C ILE A 40 10.66 -8.50 12.17
N PHE A 41 9.71 -8.05 11.36
CA PHE A 41 9.58 -6.65 10.96
C PHE A 41 9.37 -5.77 12.19
N ASP A 42 10.05 -4.63 12.25
CA ASP A 42 9.86 -3.65 13.33
C ASP A 42 9.13 -2.43 12.75
N PRO A 43 7.81 -2.29 12.98
CA PRO A 43 7.04 -1.17 12.46
C PRO A 43 7.61 0.19 12.87
N ALA A 44 8.18 0.30 14.07
CA ALA A 44 8.76 1.54 14.56
C ALA A 44 10.07 1.91 13.85
N ALA A 45 10.72 0.95 13.20
CA ALA A 45 11.93 1.18 12.41
C ALA A 45 11.63 1.55 10.94
N SER A 46 10.37 1.46 10.52
CA SER A 46 9.94 1.82 9.16
C SER A 46 9.30 3.20 9.14
N SER A 47 9.88 4.14 8.41
CA SER A 47 9.29 5.48 8.23
C SER A 47 8.01 5.45 7.38
N SER A 48 7.79 4.38 6.61
CA SER A 48 6.62 4.21 5.73
C SER A 48 5.48 3.40 6.33
N TYR A 49 5.64 2.85 7.54
CA TYR A 49 4.59 2.12 8.23
C TYR A 49 3.54 3.06 8.81
N LYS A 50 2.25 2.78 8.52
CA LYS A 50 1.11 3.49 9.10
C LYS A 50 -0.04 2.55 9.39
N THR A 51 -0.59 2.61 10.60
CA THR A 51 -1.83 1.90 10.95
C THR A 51 -3.03 2.49 10.21
N VAL A 52 -3.95 1.66 9.77
CA VAL A 52 -5.21 2.08 9.15
C VAL A 52 -6.19 2.51 10.25
N PRO A 53 -6.70 3.76 10.23
CA PRO A 53 -7.68 4.22 11.22
C PRO A 53 -9.06 3.62 10.94
N CYS A 54 -9.88 3.45 11.98
CA CYS A 54 -11.25 2.94 11.86
C CYS A 54 -12.16 3.70 10.89
N SER A 55 -11.93 5.01 10.70
CA SER A 55 -12.71 5.83 9.78
C SER A 55 -12.36 5.57 8.32
N SER A 56 -11.23 4.90 8.03
CA SER A 56 -10.79 4.67 6.66
C SER A 56 -11.75 3.75 5.91
N ASN A 57 -12.00 4.08 4.64
CA ASN A 57 -12.72 3.21 3.71
C ASN A 57 -12.07 1.84 3.55
N ALA A 58 -10.74 1.73 3.68
CA ALA A 58 -10.05 0.44 3.66
C ALA A 58 -10.53 -0.48 4.80
N CYS A 59 -10.78 0.09 5.99
CA CYS A 59 -11.29 -0.66 7.13
C CYS A 59 -12.72 -1.14 6.88
N SER A 60 -13.59 -0.28 6.33
CA SER A 60 -15.00 -0.62 6.07
C SER A 60 -15.16 -1.63 4.94
N SER A 61 -14.35 -1.54 3.87
CA SER A 61 -14.37 -2.48 2.75
C SER A 61 -13.92 -3.90 3.12
N LEU A 62 -13.04 -4.05 4.12
CA LEU A 62 -12.50 -5.35 4.53
C LEU A 62 -13.26 -5.98 5.71
N GLN A 63 -14.40 -5.41 6.15
CA GLN A 63 -15.15 -5.94 7.29
C GLN A 63 -15.66 -7.37 7.07
N ALA A 64 -16.08 -7.68 5.83
CA ALA A 64 -16.50 -9.03 5.47
C ALA A 64 -15.36 -10.05 5.59
N GLU A 65 -14.12 -9.60 5.39
CA GLU A 65 -12.89 -10.40 5.45
C GLU A 65 -12.23 -10.39 6.84
N GLY A 66 -12.95 -9.90 7.86
CA GLY A 66 -12.51 -9.95 9.25
C GLY A 66 -11.77 -8.70 9.73
N ALA A 67 -11.80 -7.59 8.99
CA ALA A 67 -11.40 -6.29 9.53
C ALA A 67 -12.43 -5.78 10.54
N TYR A 68 -11.98 -5.20 11.64
CA TYR A 68 -12.85 -4.64 12.66
C TYR A 68 -12.21 -3.43 13.34
N CYS A 69 -13.06 -2.49 13.75
CA CYS A 69 -12.61 -1.32 14.47
C CYS A 69 -12.42 -1.61 15.96
N SER A 70 -11.23 -1.29 16.47
CA SER A 70 -10.92 -1.27 17.89
C SER A 70 -11.50 -0.03 18.57
N SER A 71 -12.27 -0.20 19.63
CA SER A 71 -12.76 0.92 20.43
C SER A 71 -11.70 1.48 21.38
N THR A 72 -10.57 0.81 21.56
CA THR A 72 -9.53 1.18 22.54
C THR A 72 -8.45 2.10 21.97
N ASP A 73 -8.04 1.89 20.72
CA ASP A 73 -6.94 2.62 20.07
C ASP A 73 -7.36 3.30 18.75
N ALA A 74 -8.63 3.14 18.34
CA ALA A 74 -9.17 3.63 17.07
C ALA A 74 -8.42 3.12 15.81
N VAL A 75 -7.67 2.03 15.96
CA VAL A 75 -7.00 1.33 14.86
C VAL A 75 -7.93 0.26 14.30
N CYS A 76 -7.91 0.10 12.99
CA CYS A 76 -8.54 -1.02 12.34
C CYS A 76 -7.66 -2.26 12.53
N HIS A 77 -8.18 -3.30 13.18
CA HIS A 77 -7.51 -4.59 13.25
C HIS A 77 -8.07 -5.53 12.19
N TYR A 78 -7.34 -6.60 11.91
CA TYR A 78 -7.81 -7.71 11.08
C TYR A 78 -7.71 -9.02 11.85
N LYS A 79 -8.52 -9.99 11.44
CA LYS A 79 -8.40 -11.38 11.89
C LYS A 79 -8.75 -12.33 10.75
N VAL A 80 -7.82 -13.21 10.39
CA VAL A 80 -8.02 -14.24 9.36
C VAL A 80 -7.89 -15.62 10.00
N GLY A 81 -8.82 -16.52 9.65
CA GLY A 81 -8.78 -17.92 10.05
C GLY A 81 -8.56 -18.83 8.85
N TYR A 82 -7.75 -19.87 9.01
CA TYR A 82 -7.40 -20.81 7.95
C TYR A 82 -8.15 -22.14 8.13
N GLY A 83 -8.24 -22.92 7.04
CA GLY A 83 -8.94 -24.22 7.03
C GLY A 83 -8.33 -25.28 7.97
N ASP A 84 -7.05 -25.11 8.33
CA ASP A 84 -6.35 -25.94 9.33
C ASP A 84 -6.62 -25.52 10.79
N ARG A 85 -7.49 -24.53 10.99
CA ARG A 85 -7.87 -23.91 12.28
C ARG A 85 -6.81 -22.98 12.87
N SER A 86 -5.71 -22.72 12.16
CA SER A 86 -4.81 -21.63 12.53
C SER A 86 -5.48 -20.28 12.26
N HIS A 87 -4.96 -19.23 12.88
CA HIS A 87 -5.46 -17.86 12.68
C HIS A 87 -4.33 -16.87 12.85
N THR A 88 -4.50 -15.71 12.22
CA THR A 88 -3.65 -14.52 12.39
C THR A 88 -4.54 -13.34 12.77
N TYR A 89 -4.01 -12.41 13.55
CA TYR A 89 -4.67 -11.16 13.89
C TYR A 89 -3.62 -10.08 14.19
N GLY A 90 -4.00 -8.83 14.02
CA GLY A 90 -3.13 -7.70 14.30
C GLY A 90 -3.69 -6.40 13.74
N ASP A 91 -2.83 -5.40 13.61
CA ASP A 91 -3.19 -4.12 13.02
C ASP A 91 -3.30 -4.25 11.51
N LEU A 92 -4.39 -3.73 10.93
CA LEU A 92 -4.41 -3.44 9.51
C LEU A 92 -3.54 -2.20 9.30
N ALA A 93 -2.56 -2.30 8.42
CA ALA A 93 -1.58 -1.25 8.18
C ALA A 93 -1.30 -1.07 6.70
N LEU A 94 -0.92 0.14 6.35
CA LEU A 94 -0.31 0.48 5.08
C LEU A 94 1.20 0.53 5.30
N ASP A 95 1.93 -0.07 4.37
CA ASP A 95 3.36 0.11 4.23
C ASP A 95 3.71 -0.06 2.74
N THR A 96 4.91 0.33 2.35
CA THR A 96 5.44 0.24 0.97
C THR A 96 4.71 1.13 -0.05
N VAL A 97 4.94 2.43 0.04
CA VAL A 97 4.60 3.37 -1.04
C VAL A 97 5.60 3.29 -2.19
N THR A 98 5.24 3.83 -3.35
CA THR A 98 6.15 3.89 -4.49
C THR A 98 7.28 4.88 -4.20
N LEU A 99 8.50 4.36 -4.03
CA LEU A 99 9.68 5.18 -3.78
C LEU A 99 10.38 5.51 -5.09
N VAL A 100 10.64 6.79 -5.29
CA VAL A 100 11.40 7.30 -6.44
C VAL A 100 12.44 8.31 -5.94
N PRO A 101 13.51 8.58 -6.70
CA PRO A 101 14.54 9.54 -6.29
C PRO A 101 13.95 10.89 -5.88
N SER A 102 14.47 11.53 -4.84
CA SER A 102 13.88 12.74 -4.24
C SER A 102 13.70 13.88 -5.25
N ASP A 103 14.71 14.12 -6.09
CA ASP A 103 14.68 15.14 -7.15
C ASP A 103 13.65 14.83 -8.24
N PHE A 104 13.43 13.55 -8.52
CA PHE A 104 12.40 13.12 -9.47
C PHE A 104 11.01 13.22 -8.84
N PHE A 105 10.86 12.87 -7.57
CA PHE A 105 9.59 13.02 -6.85
C PHE A 105 9.10 14.48 -6.85
N ALA A 106 10.00 15.45 -6.63
CA ALA A 106 9.65 16.87 -6.69
C ALA A 106 9.07 17.25 -8.07
N GLN A 107 9.74 16.84 -9.15
CA GLN A 107 9.27 17.11 -10.52
C GLN A 107 7.95 16.39 -10.83
N LEU A 108 7.82 15.13 -10.41
CA LEU A 108 6.59 14.35 -10.59
C LEU A 108 5.43 14.99 -9.83
N SER A 109 5.65 15.38 -8.57
CA SER A 109 4.64 16.02 -7.72
C SER A 109 4.15 17.32 -8.35
N ASP A 110 5.04 18.18 -8.85
CA ASP A 110 4.66 19.42 -9.53
C ASP A 110 3.88 19.15 -10.83
N ALA A 111 4.31 18.16 -11.62
CA ALA A 111 3.65 17.79 -12.87
C ALA A 111 2.25 17.22 -12.65
N VAL A 112 2.08 16.39 -11.62
CA VAL A 112 0.77 15.86 -11.20
C VAL A 112 -0.11 17.01 -10.71
N ASP A 113 0.39 17.85 -9.82
CA ASP A 113 -0.36 18.96 -9.23
C ASP A 113 -0.91 19.92 -10.27
N SER A 114 -0.12 20.24 -11.30
CA SER A 114 -0.54 21.14 -12.38
C SER A 114 -1.72 20.63 -13.20
N GLN A 115 -2.05 19.33 -13.10
CA GLN A 115 -3.08 18.66 -13.89
C GLN A 115 -4.26 18.16 -13.04
N VAL A 116 -4.20 18.28 -11.71
CA VAL A 116 -5.32 17.89 -10.84
C VAL A 116 -6.48 18.87 -10.98
N VAL A 117 -7.69 18.33 -11.10
CA VAL A 117 -8.94 19.11 -11.19
C VAL A 117 -9.93 18.61 -10.16
N GLY A 118 -10.64 19.53 -9.50
CA GLY A 118 -11.73 19.19 -8.59
C GLY A 118 -11.30 18.85 -7.15
N GLY A 119 -10.06 19.17 -6.76
CA GLY A 119 -9.58 19.07 -5.38
C GLY A 119 -8.77 20.29 -4.93
N GLU A 120 -8.89 20.65 -3.65
CA GLU A 120 -8.09 21.71 -3.02
C GLU A 120 -6.89 21.09 -2.32
N LYS A 121 -5.69 21.72 -2.38
CA LYS A 121 -4.52 21.20 -1.68
C LYS A 121 -4.79 21.00 -0.19
N ALA A 122 -4.38 19.85 0.31
CA ALA A 122 -4.52 19.45 1.71
C ALA A 122 -3.17 19.08 2.30
N ARG A 123 -3.10 19.08 3.62
CA ARG A 123 -2.03 18.38 4.35
C ARG A 123 -2.50 16.95 4.62
N ASP A 124 -1.60 15.99 4.49
CA ASP A 124 -1.81 14.65 5.04
C ASP A 124 -2.00 14.76 6.58
N PRO A 125 -3.13 14.31 7.14
CA PRO A 125 -3.33 14.27 8.59
C PRO A 125 -2.25 13.47 9.33
N GLN A 126 -1.59 12.53 8.65
CA GLN A 126 -0.52 11.68 9.19
C GLN A 126 0.89 12.22 8.91
N ASP A 127 0.99 13.36 8.23
CA ASP A 127 2.23 14.07 7.86
C ASP A 127 3.27 13.20 7.13
N PHE A 128 2.81 12.28 6.29
CA PHE A 128 3.65 11.31 5.60
C PHE A 128 3.71 11.55 4.09
N LEU A 129 2.56 11.69 3.43
CA LEU A 129 2.48 11.95 2.00
C LEU A 129 2.49 13.46 1.71
N SER A 130 3.27 13.86 0.70
CA SER A 130 3.53 15.29 0.43
C SER A 130 2.51 15.96 -0.50
N LEU A 131 1.82 15.19 -1.35
CA LEU A 131 0.85 15.72 -2.31
C LEU A 131 -0.55 15.16 -2.05
N CYS A 132 -1.42 16.01 -1.48
CA CYS A 132 -2.76 15.61 -1.05
C CYS A 132 -3.81 16.66 -1.43
N TYR A 133 -5.05 16.19 -1.56
CA TYR A 133 -6.20 17.01 -1.93
C TYR A 133 -7.41 16.71 -1.06
N VAL A 134 -8.14 17.75 -0.67
CA VAL A 134 -9.50 17.65 -0.16
C VAL A 134 -10.45 17.58 -1.35
N ALA A 135 -11.11 16.45 -1.53
CA ALA A 135 -12.11 16.27 -2.58
C ALA A 135 -13.03 15.09 -2.26
N ASP A 136 -14.27 15.19 -2.74
CA ASP A 136 -15.11 14.00 -2.91
C ASP A 136 -14.42 13.08 -3.94
N TYR A 137 -14.30 11.79 -3.62
CA TYR A 137 -13.67 10.81 -4.51
C TYR A 137 -14.27 10.84 -5.92
N SER A 138 -15.57 11.12 -6.06
CA SER A 138 -16.24 11.22 -7.36
C SER A 138 -15.83 12.45 -8.19
N ARG A 139 -15.23 13.48 -7.57
CA ARG A 139 -14.90 14.77 -8.20
C ARG A 139 -13.41 14.97 -8.46
N LEU A 140 -12.54 14.24 -7.74
CA LEU A 140 -11.10 14.36 -7.90
C LEU A 140 -10.63 13.73 -9.21
N GLN A 141 -10.26 14.55 -10.18
CA GLN A 141 -9.64 14.11 -11.44
C GLN A 141 -8.13 14.28 -11.32
N VAL A 142 -7.40 13.19 -11.58
CA VAL A 142 -5.93 13.14 -11.52
C VAL A 142 -5.40 12.63 -12.86
N PRO A 143 -4.20 13.07 -13.30
CA PRO A 143 -3.60 12.55 -14.51
C PRO A 143 -3.18 11.08 -14.31
N PRO A 144 -3.23 10.24 -15.37
CA PRO A 144 -2.61 8.92 -15.33
C PRO A 144 -1.08 9.06 -15.22
N ILE A 145 -0.44 8.09 -14.54
CA ILE A 145 1.02 8.04 -14.37
C ILE A 145 1.52 6.74 -15.00
N THR A 146 2.36 6.83 -16.04
CA THR A 146 2.85 5.63 -16.74
C THR A 146 4.27 5.28 -16.32
N PHE A 147 4.45 4.07 -15.78
CA PHE A 147 5.76 3.46 -15.60
C PHE A 147 6.22 2.83 -16.91
N ASN A 148 7.33 3.32 -17.45
CA ASN A 148 7.97 2.75 -18.63
C ASN A 148 8.97 1.67 -18.17
N PHE A 149 8.58 0.40 -18.30
CA PHE A 149 9.48 -0.74 -18.13
C PHE A 149 10.08 -1.16 -19.48
N GLN A 150 11.16 -1.94 -19.43
CA GLN A 150 11.73 -2.50 -20.65
C GLN A 150 10.72 -3.46 -21.32
N GLY A 151 10.09 -2.98 -22.40
CA GLY A 151 9.13 -3.76 -23.20
C GLY A 151 7.68 -3.71 -22.71
N ALA A 152 7.36 -2.86 -21.74
CA ALA A 152 5.98 -2.67 -21.28
C ALA A 152 5.78 -1.27 -20.68
N ASP A 153 4.62 -0.68 -20.98
CA ASP A 153 4.13 0.52 -20.29
C ASP A 153 3.03 0.11 -19.33
N VAL A 154 3.17 0.50 -18.06
CA VAL A 154 2.22 0.21 -17.00
C VAL A 154 1.60 1.53 -16.56
N GLU A 155 0.38 1.79 -17.03
CA GLU A 155 -0.37 2.99 -16.71
C GLU A 155 -1.10 2.84 -15.37
N LEU A 156 -0.81 3.74 -14.44
CA LEU A 156 -1.53 3.88 -13.19
C LEU A 156 -2.63 4.93 -13.33
N THR A 157 -3.81 4.62 -12.81
CA THR A 157 -4.96 5.51 -12.66
C THR A 157 -5.04 6.01 -11.21
N ARG A 158 -6.09 6.78 -10.89
CA ARG A 158 -6.33 7.23 -9.51
C ARG A 158 -6.35 6.07 -8.51
N ASP A 159 -6.98 4.94 -8.89
CA ASP A 159 -7.24 3.82 -7.98
C ASP A 159 -5.96 3.08 -7.55
N ASN A 160 -4.86 3.24 -8.29
CA ASN A 160 -3.57 2.61 -7.98
C ASN A 160 -2.38 3.58 -8.00
N ALA A 161 -2.61 4.89 -8.16
CA ALA A 161 -1.60 5.94 -7.93
C ALA A 161 -1.87 6.77 -6.67
N PHE A 162 -3.11 6.80 -6.18
CA PHE A 162 -3.52 7.61 -5.03
C PHE A 162 -4.13 6.74 -3.93
N VAL A 163 -4.03 7.21 -2.69
CA VAL A 163 -4.60 6.56 -1.51
C VAL A 163 -5.42 7.56 -0.70
N GLN A 164 -6.57 7.11 -0.22
CA GLN A 164 -7.41 7.90 0.67
C GLN A 164 -6.91 7.74 2.12
N VAL A 165 -6.41 8.83 2.71
CA VAL A 165 -5.82 8.85 4.07
C VAL A 165 -6.82 9.29 5.15
N SER A 166 -7.95 9.88 4.73
CA SER A 166 -9.10 10.16 5.59
C SER A 166 -10.38 10.26 4.75
N ASP A 167 -11.53 10.41 5.38
CA ASP A 167 -12.85 10.54 4.72
C ASP A 167 -12.89 11.63 3.65
N THR A 168 -12.01 12.65 3.74
CA THR A 168 -11.99 13.81 2.85
C THR A 168 -10.66 14.04 2.15
N VAL A 169 -9.57 13.37 2.55
CA VAL A 169 -8.22 13.62 2.03
C VAL A 169 -7.71 12.42 1.22
N THR A 170 -7.32 12.69 -0.02
CA THR A 170 -6.69 11.73 -0.93
C THR A 170 -5.30 12.21 -1.31
N CYS A 171 -4.31 11.33 -1.26
CA CYS A 171 -2.91 11.67 -1.47
C CYS A 171 -2.27 10.82 -2.57
N LEU A 172 -1.28 11.36 -3.27
CA LEU A 172 -0.43 10.62 -4.18
C LEU A 172 0.39 9.59 -3.38
N ALA A 173 0.31 8.31 -3.72
CA ALA A 173 0.95 7.21 -3.00
C ALA A 173 2.44 7.02 -3.39
N PHE A 174 3.16 8.14 -3.51
CA PHE A 174 4.57 8.21 -3.89
C PHE A 174 5.35 8.96 -2.83
N TYR A 175 6.62 8.62 -2.68
CA TYR A 175 7.52 9.26 -1.74
C TYR A 175 8.92 9.40 -2.33
N GLY A 176 9.57 10.53 -2.07
CA GLY A 176 10.95 10.79 -2.47
C GLY A 176 11.95 10.12 -1.53
N SER A 177 12.81 9.26 -2.04
CA SER A 177 13.89 8.63 -1.28
C SER A 177 15.12 8.41 -2.16
N ASP A 178 16.30 8.70 -1.60
CA ASP A 178 17.58 8.48 -2.28
C ASP A 178 18.25 7.16 -1.86
N ASP A 179 17.62 6.41 -0.94
CA ASP A 179 18.15 5.14 -0.45
C ASP A 179 17.76 3.95 -1.35
N ALA A 180 16.55 3.99 -1.93
CA ALA A 180 16.02 2.94 -2.78
C ALA A 180 14.92 3.44 -3.72
N SER A 181 14.69 2.71 -4.82
CA SER A 181 13.50 2.87 -5.66
C SER A 181 12.63 1.62 -5.54
N ILE A 182 11.33 1.83 -5.29
CA ILE A 182 10.37 0.75 -5.03
C ILE A 182 9.13 0.98 -5.87
N TYR A 183 8.69 -0.04 -6.60
CA TYR A 183 7.36 -0.09 -7.19
C TYR A 183 6.37 -0.60 -6.14
N GLY A 184 5.65 0.33 -5.51
CA GLY A 184 4.89 0.10 -4.28
C GLY A 184 3.66 -0.80 -4.44
N ASN A 185 3.07 -1.23 -3.32
CA ASN A 185 1.90 -2.11 -3.34
C ASN A 185 0.66 -1.42 -3.92
N VAL A 186 0.47 -0.12 -3.68
CA VAL A 186 -0.64 0.66 -4.25
C VAL A 186 -0.55 0.67 -5.78
N ALA A 187 0.65 0.88 -6.33
CA ALA A 187 0.89 0.83 -7.79
C ALA A 187 0.59 -0.53 -8.41
N GLN A 188 0.68 -1.61 -7.61
CA GLN A 188 0.41 -2.98 -8.04
C GLN A 188 -1.09 -3.32 -8.05
N GLN A 189 -1.96 -2.50 -7.44
CA GLN A 189 -3.39 -2.75 -7.42
C GLN A 189 -4.00 -2.67 -8.83
N ASN A 190 -5.08 -3.44 -9.06
CA ASN A 190 -5.74 -3.58 -10.37
C ASN A 190 -4.84 -4.18 -11.47
N PHE A 191 -3.84 -4.97 -11.08
CA PHE A 191 -3.06 -5.80 -12.00
C PHE A 191 -2.98 -7.25 -11.51
N LEU A 192 -3.14 -8.19 -12.44
CA LEU A 192 -2.61 -9.54 -12.26
C LEU A 192 -1.10 -9.49 -12.52
N ILE A 193 -0.31 -9.79 -11.50
CA ILE A 193 1.16 -9.72 -11.57
C ILE A 193 1.72 -11.14 -11.68
N GLY A 194 2.41 -11.39 -12.79
CA GLY A 194 3.11 -12.65 -13.05
C GLY A 194 4.60 -12.52 -12.76
N TYR A 195 5.16 -13.50 -12.07
CA TYR A 195 6.60 -13.60 -11.80
C TYR A 195 7.16 -14.87 -12.46
N ASP A 196 7.92 -14.72 -13.54
CA ASP A 196 8.66 -15.83 -14.17
C ASP A 196 10.09 -15.85 -13.61
N LEU A 197 10.32 -16.71 -12.62
CA LEU A 197 11.62 -16.83 -11.95
C LEU A 197 12.68 -17.49 -12.85
N GLN A 198 12.30 -18.25 -13.87
CA GLN A 198 13.25 -18.89 -14.79
C GLN A 198 13.78 -17.86 -15.80
N LYS A 199 12.91 -16.97 -16.26
CA LYS A 199 13.27 -15.90 -17.22
C LYS A 199 13.65 -14.59 -16.54
N GLY A 200 13.47 -14.47 -15.23
CA GLY A 200 13.72 -13.24 -14.49
C GLY A 200 12.82 -12.09 -14.96
N THR A 201 11.55 -12.37 -15.25
CA THR A 201 10.61 -11.40 -15.83
C THR A 201 9.41 -11.19 -14.93
N VAL A 202 8.99 -9.93 -14.80
CA VAL A 202 7.70 -9.55 -14.21
C VAL A 202 6.74 -9.12 -15.32
N SER A 203 5.47 -9.51 -15.23
CA SER A 203 4.44 -9.17 -16.22
C SER A 203 3.21 -8.61 -15.53
N PHE A 204 2.59 -7.60 -16.14
CA PHE A 204 1.41 -6.93 -15.62
C PHE A 204 0.25 -7.10 -16.59
N LYS A 205 -0.92 -7.49 -16.09
CA LYS A 205 -2.16 -7.53 -16.87
C LYS A 205 -3.25 -6.75 -16.12
N PRO A 206 -3.81 -5.68 -16.69
CA PRO A 206 -4.89 -4.93 -16.05
C PRO A 206 -6.05 -5.85 -15.66
N THR A 207 -6.61 -5.61 -14.48
CA THR A 207 -7.80 -6.30 -13.96
C THR A 207 -8.59 -5.35 -13.07
N ASP A 208 -9.89 -5.55 -12.95
CA ASP A 208 -10.69 -4.86 -11.93
C ASP A 208 -10.75 -5.77 -10.70
N CYS A 209 -10.10 -5.36 -9.61
CA CYS A 209 -10.12 -6.13 -8.36
C CYS A 209 -11.40 -5.93 -7.55
N ALA A 210 -12.26 -4.96 -7.90
CA ALA A 210 -13.46 -4.62 -7.13
C ALA A 210 -14.72 -5.40 -7.53
N THR A 211 -14.70 -6.11 -8.66
CA THR A 211 -15.89 -6.76 -9.26
C THR A 211 -15.80 -8.29 -9.41
N ASN A 212 -14.93 -8.96 -8.65
CA ASN A 212 -14.83 -10.43 -8.66
C ASN A 212 -16.05 -11.14 -8.08
#